data_AF-A0A6A2WZ32-F1
#
_entry.id   AF-A0A6A2WZ32-F1
#
_cell.length_a   1.000
_cell.length_b   1.000
_cell.length_c   1.000
_cell.angle_alpha   90.00
_cell.angle_beta   90.00
_cell.angle_gamma   90.00
#
_symmetry.space_group_name_H-M   'P 1'
#
loop_
_entity.id
_entity.type
_entity.pdbx_description
1 polymer ?
#
loop_
_entity_poly.entity_id
_entity_poly.type
_entity_poly.pdbx_seq_one_letter_code
_entity_poly.pdbx_strand_id
1 'polypeptide(L)'
;MDIKNWVEVNLTRPNMFAKESKDWEILFGSVLWNIWIMRNSIVFNNPMEDNIGILERSRRMTNSINNANRERNQANKSQPIELVGPTVWLPPSEGWEKLNTDAARRNTDGKAACGGVIRDLNGKLRIDFKKFIGICSTMEAELWGVYTGLRCAWEQGIQQLIVEVDSLEAIQTLKNSTNKEGNITIIPYIRELINRDWNVRLQHVRREGNKIADKLARSVNFEDSQTRILQEHPADISQLVIEECN
;
A
#
# COMPACT_ATOMS: atom_id res chain seq x y z
N MET A 1 44.88 2.16 -2.45
CA MET A 1 43.57 1.48 -2.60
C MET A 1 42.91 2.05 -3.83
N ASP A 2 42.64 1.25 -4.85
CA ASP A 2 41.92 1.72 -6.04
C ASP A 2 40.42 1.92 -5.74
N ILE A 3 39.70 2.60 -6.64
CA ILE A 3 38.29 2.94 -6.45
C ILE A 3 37.38 1.72 -6.31
N LYS A 4 37.69 0.62 -7.01
CA LYS A 4 36.89 -0.60 -6.99
C LYS A 4 37.03 -1.28 -5.63
N ASN A 5 38.26 -1.43 -5.17
CA ASN A 5 38.60 -1.95 -3.86
C ASN A 5 38.02 -1.07 -2.74
N TRP A 6 38.07 0.26 -2.89
CA TRP A 6 37.48 1.18 -1.92
C TRP A 6 35.95 1.05 -1.80
N VAL A 7 35.24 0.93 -2.92
CA VAL A 7 33.78 0.70 -2.93
C VAL A 7 33.46 -0.67 -2.31
N GLU A 8 34.17 -1.72 -2.72
CA GLU A 8 33.96 -3.08 -2.24
C GLU A 8 34.13 -3.18 -0.72
N VAL A 9 35.18 -2.55 -0.17
CA VAL A 9 35.42 -2.55 1.26
C VAL A 9 34.31 -1.84 2.03
N ASN A 10 33.77 -0.73 1.53
CA ASN A 10 32.68 -0.02 2.21
C ASN A 10 31.34 -0.77 2.15
N LEU A 11 31.12 -1.60 1.13
CA LEU A 11 29.90 -2.41 0.99
C LEU A 11 29.97 -3.74 1.77
N THR A 12 31.17 -4.27 2.00
CA THR A 12 31.35 -5.62 2.59
C THR A 12 31.95 -5.62 3.99
N ARG A 13 32.64 -4.53 4.39
CA ARG A 13 33.35 -4.41 5.68
C ARG A 13 33.07 -3.05 6.33
N PRO A 14 31.79 -2.75 6.66
CA PRO A 14 31.37 -1.44 7.16
C PRO A 14 32.13 -0.97 8.41
N ASN A 15 32.47 -1.91 9.30
CA ASN A 15 33.15 -1.65 10.56
C ASN A 15 34.62 -1.17 10.42
N MET A 16 35.21 -1.24 9.22
CA MET A 16 36.59 -0.75 9.02
C MET A 16 36.66 0.78 8.89
N PHE A 17 35.58 1.44 8.46
CA PHE A 17 35.57 2.88 8.21
C PHE A 17 34.50 3.62 9.01
N ALA A 18 33.30 3.06 9.13
CA ALA A 18 32.24 3.64 9.94
C ALA A 18 32.22 2.98 11.32
N LYS A 19 32.57 3.76 12.35
CA LYS A 19 32.54 3.27 13.74
C LYS A 19 31.14 3.20 14.35
N GLU A 20 30.15 3.92 13.79
CA GLU A 20 28.89 4.21 14.50
C GLU A 20 27.59 3.94 13.73
N SER A 21 27.62 3.62 12.43
CA SER A 21 26.39 3.39 11.66
C SER A 21 26.09 1.90 11.54
N LYS A 22 24.99 1.45 12.16
CA LYS A 22 24.53 0.05 12.14
C LYS A 22 24.19 -0.47 10.74
N ASP A 23 23.99 0.41 9.76
CA ASP A 23 23.57 0.10 8.40
C ASP A 23 24.45 0.84 7.36
N TRP A 24 25.74 1.01 7.66
CA TRP A 24 26.68 1.83 6.88
C TRP A 24 26.74 1.41 5.41
N GLU A 25 26.77 0.11 5.13
CA GLU A 25 26.87 -0.43 3.78
C GLU A 25 25.66 -0.04 2.91
N ILE A 26 24.46 0.00 3.51
CA ILE A 26 23.22 0.41 2.83
C ILE A 26 23.24 1.93 2.62
N LEU A 27 23.67 2.70 3.63
CA LEU A 27 23.80 4.15 3.52
C LEU A 27 24.83 4.54 2.45
N PHE A 28 25.99 3.92 2.48
CA PHE A 28 27.08 4.13 1.53
C PHE A 28 26.63 3.83 0.10
N GLY A 29 26.00 2.68 -0.12
CA GLY A 29 25.42 2.32 -1.42
C GLY A 29 24.35 3.33 -1.88
N SER A 30 23.48 3.76 -0.97
CA SER A 30 22.45 4.76 -1.25
C SER A 30 23.05 6.11 -1.64
N VAL A 31 24.15 6.53 -1.00
CA VAL A 31 24.87 7.77 -1.36
C VAL A 31 25.49 7.67 -2.74
N LEU A 32 26.20 6.58 -3.06
CA LEU A 32 26.79 6.38 -4.39
C LEU A 32 25.74 6.37 -5.49
N TRP A 33 24.61 5.70 -5.27
CA TRP A 33 23.48 5.67 -6.18
C TRP A 33 22.92 7.07 -6.43
N ASN A 34 22.66 7.84 -5.38
CA ASN A 34 22.11 9.19 -5.52
C ASN A 34 23.09 10.17 -6.18
N ILE A 35 24.40 10.03 -5.95
CA ILE A 35 25.42 10.80 -6.69
C ILE A 35 25.38 10.45 -8.18
N TRP A 36 25.31 9.16 -8.53
CA TRP A 36 25.22 8.73 -9.92
C TRP A 36 23.96 9.25 -10.61
N ILE A 37 22.81 9.13 -9.95
CA ILE A 37 21.53 9.64 -10.42
C ILE A 37 21.59 11.15 -10.66
N MET A 38 22.10 11.93 -9.70
CA MET A 38 22.23 13.39 -9.84
C MET A 38 23.18 13.79 -10.97
N ARG A 39 24.27 13.04 -11.18
CA ARG A 39 25.19 13.33 -12.29
C ARG A 39 24.55 13.03 -13.64
N ASN A 40 23.77 11.97 -13.71
CA ASN A 40 23.12 11.56 -14.96
C ASN A 40 21.88 12.39 -15.27
N SER A 41 21.15 12.91 -14.28
CA SER A 41 20.03 13.83 -14.53
C SER A 41 20.47 15.09 -15.28
N ILE A 42 21.69 15.58 -15.00
CA ILE A 42 22.30 16.71 -15.71
C ILE A 42 22.60 16.35 -17.17
N VAL A 43 23.09 15.13 -17.42
CA VAL A 43 23.47 14.67 -18.78
C VAL A 43 22.23 14.39 -19.64
N PHE A 44 21.20 13.79 -19.07
CA PHE A 44 20.00 13.33 -19.79
C PHE A 44 18.82 14.30 -19.70
N ASN A 45 19.05 15.51 -19.20
CA ASN A 45 18.05 16.58 -19.05
C ASN A 45 16.75 16.12 -18.38
N ASN A 46 16.89 15.29 -17.34
CA ASN A 46 15.79 14.77 -16.54
C ASN A 46 15.91 15.32 -15.12
N PRO A 47 15.52 16.59 -14.88
CA PRO A 47 15.72 17.25 -13.61
C PRO A 47 14.99 16.50 -12.50
N MET A 48 15.71 16.27 -11.40
CA MET A 48 15.12 15.71 -10.21
C MET A 48 14.05 16.69 -9.67
N GLU A 49 12.85 16.19 -9.40
CA GLU A 49 11.70 17.02 -8.97
C GLU A 49 11.83 17.57 -7.53
N ASP A 50 12.74 17.04 -6.71
CA ASP A 50 12.93 17.44 -5.33
C ASP A 50 14.23 18.26 -5.09
N ASN A 51 14.14 19.27 -4.22
CA ASN A 51 15.28 20.08 -3.74
C ASN A 51 15.92 19.49 -2.48
N ILE A 52 15.90 18.16 -2.34
CA ILE A 52 16.42 17.49 -1.13
C ILE A 52 17.90 17.18 -1.33
N GLY A 53 18.72 17.52 -0.33
CA GLY A 53 20.15 17.20 -0.37
C GLY A 53 20.42 15.69 -0.50
N ILE A 54 21.48 15.32 -1.23
CA ILE A 54 21.87 13.92 -1.52
C ILE A 54 21.93 13.06 -0.25
N LEU A 55 22.50 13.59 0.83
CA LEU A 55 22.62 12.87 2.11
C LEU A 55 21.25 12.55 2.71
N GLU A 56 20.33 13.50 2.67
CA GLU A 56 19.01 13.32 3.26
C GLU A 56 18.16 12.36 2.42
N ARG A 57 18.26 12.44 1.10
CA ARG A 57 17.68 11.44 0.19
C ARG A 57 18.25 10.04 0.44
N SER A 58 19.55 9.94 0.66
CA SER A 58 20.23 8.65 0.93
C SER A 58 19.81 8.06 2.28
N ARG A 59 19.61 8.89 3.31
CA ARG A 59 19.06 8.45 4.60
C ARG A 59 17.63 7.93 4.45
N ARG A 60 16.77 8.63 3.71
CA ARG A 60 15.40 8.16 3.43
C ARG A 60 15.41 6.81 2.73
N MET A 61 16.19 6.67 1.66
CA MET A 61 16.36 5.41 0.94
C MET A 61 16.87 4.29 1.85
N THR A 62 17.85 4.57 2.70
CA THR A 62 18.38 3.62 3.67
C THR A 62 17.31 3.17 4.66
N ASN A 63 16.55 4.11 5.21
CA ASN A 63 15.44 3.80 6.12
C ASN A 63 14.37 2.93 5.44
N SER A 64 14.01 3.23 4.20
CA SER A 64 13.06 2.42 3.41
C SER A 64 13.58 1.00 3.18
N ILE A 65 14.86 0.84 2.79
CA ILE A 65 15.48 -0.48 2.59
C ILE A 65 15.54 -1.27 3.91
N ASN A 66 15.90 -0.62 5.01
CA ASN A 66 15.96 -1.25 6.32
C ASN A 66 14.59 -1.68 6.83
N ASN A 67 13.55 -0.88 6.59
CA ASN A 67 12.18 -1.25 6.92
C ASN A 67 11.73 -2.47 6.11
N ALA A 68 11.95 -2.46 4.79
CA ALA A 68 11.64 -3.62 3.94
C ALA A 68 12.40 -4.89 4.36
N ASN A 69 13.66 -4.76 4.79
CA ASN A 69 14.45 -5.88 5.31
C ASN A 69 13.91 -6.39 6.66
N ARG A 70 13.43 -5.49 7.53
CA ARG A 70 12.80 -5.85 8.81
C ARG A 70 11.47 -6.56 8.58
N GLU A 71 10.63 -6.04 7.69
CA GLU A 71 9.37 -6.67 7.26
C GLU A 71 9.64 -8.07 6.71
N ARG A 72 10.62 -8.22 5.81
CA ARG A 72 11.02 -9.53 5.27
C ARG A 72 11.50 -10.51 6.35
N ASN A 73 12.27 -10.02 7.32
CA ASN A 73 12.76 -10.84 8.43
C ASN A 73 11.67 -11.18 9.46
N GLN A 74 10.66 -10.33 9.62
CA GLN A 74 9.48 -10.60 10.45
C GLN A 74 8.52 -11.56 9.75
N ALA A 75 8.31 -11.44 8.44
CA ALA A 75 7.57 -12.40 7.63
C ALA A 75 8.17 -13.81 7.74
N ASN A 76 9.51 -13.91 7.72
CA ASN A 76 10.23 -15.19 7.90
C ASN A 76 10.17 -15.75 9.35
N LYS A 77 9.78 -14.95 10.34
CA LYS A 77 9.63 -15.35 11.76
C LYS A 77 8.18 -15.40 12.21
N SER A 78 7.23 -15.12 11.32
CA SER A 78 5.82 -15.13 11.66
C SER A 78 5.39 -16.56 11.93
N GLN A 79 4.79 -16.79 13.10
CA GLN A 79 4.03 -18.01 13.35
C GLN A 79 2.96 -18.17 12.25
N PRO A 80 2.46 -19.40 11.99
CA PRO A 80 1.39 -19.59 11.02
C PRO A 80 0.28 -18.63 11.38
N ILE A 81 0.05 -17.65 10.50
CA ILE A 81 -1.04 -16.72 10.64
C ILE A 81 -2.29 -17.61 10.62
N GLU A 82 -2.98 -17.74 11.75
CA GLU A 82 -4.35 -18.23 11.72
C GLU A 82 -5.08 -17.32 10.73
N LEU A 83 -5.48 -17.88 9.60
CA LEU A 83 -6.23 -17.15 8.58
C LEU A 83 -7.57 -16.72 9.22
N VAL A 84 -7.61 -15.53 9.81
CA VAL A 84 -8.81 -15.01 10.48
C VAL A 84 -9.73 -14.46 9.40
N GLY A 85 -10.98 -14.92 9.33
CA GLY A 85 -11.98 -14.36 8.42
C GLY A 85 -12.51 -15.37 7.38
N PRO A 86 -13.65 -15.06 6.75
CA PRO A 86 -14.34 -15.98 5.87
C PRO A 86 -13.62 -16.10 4.52
N THR A 87 -13.75 -17.27 3.87
CA THR A 87 -13.28 -17.55 2.49
C THR A 87 -14.31 -17.18 1.43
N VAL A 88 -15.53 -16.84 1.84
CA VAL A 88 -16.66 -16.43 1.00
C VAL A 88 -17.13 -15.10 1.54
N TRP A 89 -17.53 -14.18 0.66
CA TRP A 89 -18.03 -12.90 1.13
C TRP A 89 -19.36 -13.07 1.87
N LEU A 90 -19.49 -12.41 3.03
CA LEU A 90 -20.72 -12.46 3.84
C LEU A 90 -21.37 -11.07 3.87
N PRO A 91 -22.71 -10.98 3.72
CA PRO A 91 -23.40 -9.70 3.82
C PRO A 91 -23.27 -9.08 5.22
N PRO A 92 -23.27 -7.73 5.31
CA PRO A 92 -23.27 -7.04 6.59
C PRO A 92 -24.63 -7.16 7.30
N SER A 93 -24.65 -6.83 8.60
CA SER A 93 -25.89 -6.71 9.38
C SER A 93 -26.76 -5.54 8.87
N GLU A 94 -28.05 -5.56 9.21
CA GLU A 94 -28.98 -4.49 8.84
C GLU A 94 -28.46 -3.11 9.28
N GLY A 95 -28.59 -2.12 8.39
CA GLY A 95 -28.10 -0.75 8.60
C GLY A 95 -26.62 -0.53 8.30
N TRP A 96 -25.84 -1.60 8.02
CA TRP A 96 -24.43 -1.51 7.64
C TRP A 96 -24.23 -1.73 6.14
N GLU A 97 -23.27 -1.02 5.57
CA GLU A 97 -22.68 -1.33 4.27
C GLU A 97 -21.26 -1.88 4.45
N LYS A 98 -20.75 -2.59 3.46
CA LYS A 98 -19.45 -3.24 3.52
C LYS A 98 -18.57 -2.83 2.35
N LEU A 99 -17.43 -2.24 2.68
CA LEU A 99 -16.34 -1.89 1.78
C LEU A 99 -15.32 -3.02 1.75
N ASN A 100 -15.00 -3.53 0.56
CA ASN A 100 -13.90 -4.45 0.29
C ASN A 100 -12.85 -3.72 -0.54
N THR A 101 -11.56 -3.80 -0.15
CA THR A 101 -10.46 -3.18 -0.89
C THR A 101 -9.32 -4.15 -1.14
N ASP A 102 -8.59 -3.93 -2.22
CA ASP A 102 -7.36 -4.65 -2.55
C ASP A 102 -6.42 -3.75 -3.38
N ALA A 103 -5.17 -4.13 -3.47
CA ALA A 103 -4.15 -3.45 -4.24
C ALA A 103 -3.36 -4.38 -5.16
N ALA A 104 -2.95 -3.82 -6.30
CA ALA A 104 -2.09 -4.48 -7.26
C ALA A 104 -0.82 -3.66 -7.47
N ARG A 105 0.34 -4.33 -7.40
CA ARG A 105 1.64 -3.72 -7.70
C ARG A 105 2.37 -4.52 -8.76
N ARG A 106 2.80 -3.84 -9.82
CA ARG A 106 3.57 -4.44 -10.91
C ARG A 106 5.04 -4.50 -10.55
N ASN A 107 5.62 -5.70 -10.61
CA ASN A 107 7.00 -5.93 -10.21
C ASN A 107 8.05 -5.30 -11.16
N THR A 108 7.70 -5.06 -12.42
CA THR A 108 8.66 -4.59 -13.44
C THR A 108 9.05 -3.12 -13.27
N ASP A 109 8.10 -2.26 -12.88
CA ASP A 109 8.30 -0.81 -12.77
C ASP A 109 7.77 -0.22 -11.47
N GLY A 110 7.25 -1.06 -10.57
CA GLY A 110 6.74 -0.64 -9.26
C GLY A 110 5.43 0.14 -9.31
N LYS A 111 4.79 0.25 -10.48
CA LYS A 111 3.47 0.90 -10.59
C LYS A 111 2.44 0.15 -9.76
N ALA A 112 1.65 0.90 -9.03
CA ALA A 112 0.67 0.41 -8.08
C ALA A 112 -0.70 1.02 -8.35
N ALA A 113 -1.71 0.22 -8.04
CA ALA A 113 -3.12 0.53 -8.19
C ALA A 113 -3.89 -0.06 -7.02
N CYS A 114 -5.07 0.51 -6.74
CA CYS A 114 -6.02 -0.08 -5.81
C CYS A 114 -7.42 -0.15 -6.45
N GLY A 115 -8.22 -1.06 -5.93
CA GLY A 115 -9.62 -1.21 -6.30
C GLY A 115 -10.45 -1.57 -5.08
N GLY A 116 -11.75 -1.36 -5.20
CA GLY A 116 -12.67 -1.74 -4.14
C GLY A 116 -14.13 -1.60 -4.51
N VAL A 117 -14.96 -2.19 -3.67
CA VAL A 117 -16.42 -2.22 -3.82
C VAL A 117 -17.11 -1.95 -2.51
N ILE A 118 -18.25 -1.26 -2.56
CA ILE A 118 -19.17 -1.09 -1.44
C ILE A 118 -20.45 -1.83 -1.77
N ARG A 119 -20.87 -2.70 -0.86
CA ARG A 119 -22.06 -3.55 -0.99
C ARG A 119 -23.00 -3.38 0.19
N ASP A 120 -24.30 -3.48 -0.09
CA ASP A 120 -25.34 -3.45 0.95
C ASP A 120 -25.62 -4.84 1.55
N LEU A 121 -26.60 -4.92 2.45
CA LEU A 121 -27.01 -6.15 3.14
C LEU A 121 -27.50 -7.26 2.20
N ASN A 122 -27.95 -6.93 0.99
CA ASN A 122 -28.39 -7.90 -0.01
C ASN A 122 -27.24 -8.34 -0.92
N GLY A 123 -26.00 -7.89 -0.65
CA GLY A 123 -24.87 -8.08 -1.54
C GLY A 123 -24.93 -7.24 -2.81
N LYS A 124 -25.89 -6.31 -2.92
CA LYS A 124 -26.00 -5.44 -4.09
C LYS A 124 -24.85 -4.45 -4.09
N LEU A 125 -24.18 -4.36 -5.22
CA LEU A 125 -23.13 -3.37 -5.46
C LEU A 125 -23.73 -1.96 -5.46
N ARG A 126 -23.17 -1.09 -4.63
CA ARG A 126 -23.57 0.32 -4.48
C ARG A 126 -22.60 1.21 -5.22
N ILE A 127 -21.31 0.96 -5.01
CA ILE A 127 -20.19 1.72 -5.54
C ILE A 127 -19.10 0.72 -5.88
N ASP A 128 -18.44 0.91 -7.01
CA ASP A 128 -17.11 0.35 -7.22
C ASP A 128 -16.14 1.46 -7.61
N PHE A 129 -14.87 1.22 -7.32
CA PHE A 129 -13.81 2.12 -7.74
C PHE A 129 -12.55 1.36 -8.13
N LYS A 130 -11.77 2.02 -8.98
CA LYS A 130 -10.39 1.65 -9.25
C LYS A 130 -9.54 2.89 -9.49
N LYS A 131 -8.29 2.83 -9.08
CA LYS A 131 -7.41 4.00 -9.06
C LYS A 131 -5.97 3.60 -9.35
N PHE A 132 -5.36 4.27 -10.31
CA PHE A 132 -3.90 4.29 -10.42
C PHE A 132 -3.33 5.20 -9.33
N ILE A 133 -2.36 4.69 -8.57
CA ILE A 133 -1.77 5.42 -7.44
C ILE A 133 -0.48 6.11 -7.86
N GLY A 134 0.37 5.42 -8.63
CA GLY A 134 1.74 5.85 -8.91
C GLY A 134 2.72 4.72 -8.63
N ILE A 135 3.92 5.05 -8.18
CA ILE A 135 4.94 4.07 -7.76
C ILE A 135 5.02 4.10 -6.24
N CYS A 136 4.66 2.99 -5.60
CA CYS A 136 4.72 2.85 -4.14
C CYS A 136 4.94 1.39 -3.73
N SER A 137 5.10 1.14 -2.44
CA SER A 137 5.10 -0.21 -1.86
C SER A 137 3.71 -0.85 -1.95
N THR A 138 3.65 -2.19 -1.81
CA THR A 138 2.37 -2.91 -1.71
C THR A 138 1.57 -2.42 -0.51
N MET A 139 2.22 -2.22 0.65
CA MET A 139 1.58 -1.68 1.85
C MET A 139 0.95 -0.30 1.62
N GLU A 140 1.68 0.63 1.00
CA GLU A 140 1.12 1.94 0.64
C GLU A 140 -0.08 1.81 -0.28
N ALA A 141 -0.04 0.88 -1.25
CA ALA A 141 -1.13 0.67 -2.18
C ALA A 141 -2.40 0.14 -1.49
N GLU A 142 -2.27 -0.79 -0.54
CA GLU A 142 -3.38 -1.26 0.31
C GLU A 142 -4.02 -0.11 1.07
N LEU A 143 -3.19 0.71 1.72
CA LEU A 143 -3.66 1.86 2.50
C LEU A 143 -4.33 2.92 1.62
N TRP A 144 -3.85 3.14 0.40
CA TRP A 144 -4.52 3.98 -0.60
C TRP A 144 -5.88 3.44 -1.02
N GLY A 145 -6.03 2.11 -1.11
CA GLY A 145 -7.32 1.45 -1.34
C GLY A 145 -8.31 1.77 -0.22
N VAL A 146 -7.90 1.56 1.03
CA VAL A 146 -8.70 1.89 2.23
C VAL A 146 -9.09 3.36 2.25
N TYR A 147 -8.13 4.27 2.06
CA TYR A 147 -8.39 5.71 2.03
C TYR A 147 -9.41 6.08 0.94
N THR A 148 -9.24 5.55 -0.27
CA THR A 148 -10.12 5.86 -1.41
C THR A 148 -11.54 5.35 -1.15
N GLY A 149 -11.68 4.12 -0.65
CA GLY A 149 -12.98 3.55 -0.31
C GLY A 149 -13.68 4.29 0.84
N LEU A 150 -12.95 4.66 1.91
CA LEU A 150 -13.50 5.46 3.01
C LEU A 150 -14.01 6.82 2.52
N ARG A 151 -13.24 7.49 1.64
CA ARG A 151 -13.67 8.76 1.04
C ARG A 151 -14.94 8.59 0.22
N CYS A 152 -15.00 7.57 -0.64
CA CYS A 152 -16.19 7.28 -1.44
C CYS A 152 -17.41 7.05 -0.54
N ALA A 153 -17.26 6.25 0.51
CA ALA A 153 -18.35 5.96 1.43
C ALA A 153 -18.86 7.20 2.17
N TRP A 154 -17.93 8.03 2.66
CA TRP A 154 -18.26 9.29 3.33
C TRP A 154 -18.97 10.27 2.40
N GLU A 155 -18.47 10.45 1.17
CA GLU A 155 -19.07 11.34 0.17
C GLU A 155 -20.47 10.88 -0.27
N GLN A 156 -20.80 9.61 -0.10
CA GLN A 156 -22.11 9.02 -0.39
C GLN A 156 -23.05 8.99 0.82
N GLY A 157 -22.63 9.57 1.95
CA GLY A 157 -23.47 9.69 3.15
C GLY A 157 -23.70 8.38 3.90
N ILE A 158 -22.84 7.37 3.71
CA ILE A 158 -22.93 6.12 4.47
C ILE A 158 -22.56 6.42 5.93
N GLN A 159 -23.38 5.95 6.87
CA GLN A 159 -23.19 6.21 8.31
C GLN A 159 -22.62 5.02 9.08
N GLN A 160 -22.72 3.80 8.54
CA GLN A 160 -22.25 2.58 9.19
C GLN A 160 -21.53 1.71 8.15
N LEU A 161 -20.21 1.58 8.29
CA LEU A 161 -19.34 0.94 7.31
C LEU A 161 -18.45 -0.13 7.94
N ILE A 162 -18.48 -1.33 7.38
CA ILE A 162 -17.46 -2.36 7.65
C ILE A 162 -16.43 -2.29 6.52
N VAL A 163 -15.16 -2.13 6.87
CA VAL A 163 -14.04 -2.16 5.92
C VAL A 163 -13.32 -3.50 6.04
N GLU A 164 -13.34 -4.26 4.97
CA GLU A 164 -12.65 -5.54 4.82
C GLU A 164 -11.42 -5.40 3.92
N VAL A 165 -10.28 -5.83 4.46
CA VAL A 165 -8.98 -5.80 3.77
C VAL A 165 -8.36 -7.20 3.88
N ASP A 166 -7.69 -7.67 2.83
CA ASP A 166 -7.00 -8.98 2.82
C ASP A 166 -5.57 -8.94 3.39
N SER A 167 -5.12 -7.74 3.77
CA SER A 167 -3.83 -7.49 4.41
C SER A 167 -4.00 -7.31 5.92
N LEU A 168 -3.68 -8.37 6.69
CA LEU A 168 -3.60 -8.29 8.16
C LEU A 168 -2.62 -7.21 8.62
N GLU A 169 -1.53 -7.03 7.90
CA GLU A 169 -0.51 -6.04 8.21
C GLU A 169 -1.08 -4.61 8.07
N ALA A 170 -1.89 -4.35 7.03
CA ALA A 170 -2.59 -3.06 6.88
C ALA A 170 -3.57 -2.82 8.05
N ILE A 171 -4.34 -3.84 8.45
CA ILE A 171 -5.27 -3.72 9.59
C ILE A 171 -4.53 -3.46 10.90
N GLN A 172 -3.44 -4.17 11.15
CA GLN A 172 -2.62 -3.98 12.35
C GLN A 172 -2.02 -2.57 12.36
N THR A 173 -1.54 -2.09 11.22
CA THR A 173 -1.00 -0.73 11.06
C THR A 173 -2.06 0.34 11.35
N LEU A 174 -3.30 0.15 10.89
CA LEU A 174 -4.37 1.10 11.17
C LEU A 174 -4.83 1.08 12.63
N LYS A 175 -4.79 -0.09 13.29
CA LYS A 175 -5.20 -0.27 14.70
C LYS A 175 -4.15 0.16 15.71
N ASN A 176 -2.86 0.01 15.39
CA ASN A 176 -1.79 0.38 16.29
C ASN A 176 -1.68 1.91 16.36
N SER A 177 -1.60 2.48 17.55
CA SER A 177 -1.47 3.93 17.77
C SER A 177 -0.04 4.35 18.13
N THR A 178 0.93 3.44 17.99
CA THR A 178 2.32 3.72 18.40
C THR A 178 3.11 4.37 17.28
N ASN A 179 3.79 5.49 17.61
CA ASN A 179 4.72 6.27 16.76
C ASN A 179 5.95 5.50 16.22
N LYS A 180 5.94 4.16 16.21
CA LYS A 180 6.97 3.31 15.61
C LYS A 180 6.75 3.05 14.12
N GLU A 181 5.64 3.52 13.57
CA GLU A 181 5.30 3.40 12.16
C GLU A 181 6.17 4.33 11.33
N GLY A 182 7.05 3.75 10.51
CA GLY A 182 7.87 4.53 9.59
C GLY A 182 6.99 5.27 8.59
N ASN A 183 7.06 6.60 8.58
CA ASN A 183 6.85 7.54 7.46
C ASN A 183 5.76 7.29 6.38
N ILE A 184 4.76 6.41 6.54
CA ILE A 184 3.68 6.28 5.56
C ILE A 184 2.70 7.45 5.75
N THR A 185 2.77 8.42 4.84
CA THR A 185 2.08 9.71 4.97
C THR A 185 0.56 9.63 4.90
N ILE A 186 -0.02 8.52 4.41
CA ILE A 186 -1.47 8.38 4.26
C ILE A 186 -2.20 7.96 5.55
N ILE A 187 -1.51 7.31 6.48
CA ILE A 187 -2.11 6.77 7.71
C ILE A 187 -2.87 7.86 8.52
N PRO A 188 -2.32 9.07 8.75
CA PRO A 188 -3.05 10.12 9.46
C PRO A 188 -4.38 10.50 8.80
N TYR A 189 -4.44 10.50 7.46
CA TYR A 189 -5.66 10.82 6.73
C TYR A 189 -6.71 9.70 6.80
N ILE A 190 -6.27 8.43 6.80
CA ILE A 190 -7.16 7.29 7.03
C ILE A 190 -7.74 7.35 8.44
N ARG A 191 -6.90 7.61 9.45
CA ARG A 191 -7.34 7.75 10.85
C ARG A 191 -8.29 8.92 11.02
N GLU A 192 -8.06 10.05 10.34
CA GLU A 192 -9.00 11.18 10.34
C GLU A 192 -10.37 10.75 9.81
N LEU A 193 -10.43 10.09 8.64
CA LEU A 193 -11.68 9.59 8.07
C LEU A 193 -12.39 8.61 9.00
N ILE A 194 -11.68 7.64 9.58
CA ILE A 194 -12.25 6.64 10.50
C ILE A 194 -12.88 7.32 11.73
N ASN A 195 -12.32 8.44 12.18
CA ASN A 195 -12.76 9.16 13.39
C ASN A 195 -13.80 10.27 13.13
N ARG A 196 -14.36 10.38 11.92
CA ARG A 196 -15.48 11.29 11.65
C ARG A 196 -16.77 10.83 12.33
N ASP A 197 -17.84 11.62 12.17
CA ASP A 197 -19.16 11.34 12.73
C ASP A 197 -19.91 10.24 11.95
N TRP A 198 -19.39 9.01 12.03
CA TRP A 198 -19.95 7.77 11.49
C TRP A 198 -19.34 6.55 12.19
N ASN A 199 -19.93 5.37 11.99
CA ASN A 199 -19.46 4.14 12.60
C ASN A 199 -18.64 3.31 11.60
N VAL A 200 -17.33 3.17 11.85
CA VAL A 200 -16.43 2.38 11.00
C VAL A 200 -15.87 1.18 11.75
N ARG A 201 -15.89 0.00 11.13
CA ARG A 201 -15.30 -1.23 11.67
C ARG A 201 -14.28 -1.81 10.71
N LEU A 202 -13.04 -2.01 11.16
CA LEU A 202 -11.98 -2.66 10.38
C LEU A 202 -11.97 -4.18 10.63
N GLN A 203 -12.08 -4.97 9.56
CA GLN A 203 -12.10 -6.43 9.57
C GLN A 203 -11.15 -7.00 8.52
N HIS A 204 -10.66 -8.22 8.79
CA HIS A 204 -9.87 -8.97 7.81
C HIS A 204 -10.77 -9.92 7.05
N VAL A 205 -10.55 -10.02 5.74
CA VAL A 205 -11.17 -11.01 4.86
C VAL A 205 -10.06 -11.83 4.20
N ARG A 206 -10.30 -13.11 3.92
CA ARG A 206 -9.30 -13.85 3.13
C ARG A 206 -9.41 -13.48 1.66
N ARG A 207 -8.33 -13.62 0.90
CA ARG A 207 -8.31 -13.32 -0.55
C ARG A 207 -9.43 -14.00 -1.33
N GLU A 208 -9.81 -15.21 -0.95
CA GLU A 208 -10.89 -15.96 -1.60
C GLU A 208 -12.25 -15.27 -1.51
N GLY A 209 -12.47 -14.46 -0.46
CA GLY A 209 -13.68 -13.65 -0.26
C GLY A 209 -13.54 -12.19 -0.70
N ASN A 210 -12.45 -11.84 -1.39
CA ASN A 210 -12.11 -10.46 -1.81
C ASN A 210 -11.77 -10.35 -3.32
N LYS A 211 -12.22 -11.31 -4.12
CA LYS A 211 -11.95 -11.46 -5.56
C LYS A 211 -12.37 -10.23 -6.37
N ILE A 212 -13.47 -9.57 -6.03
CA ILE A 212 -13.96 -8.42 -6.80
C ILE A 212 -12.99 -7.24 -6.66
N ALA A 213 -12.53 -6.98 -5.44
CA ALA A 213 -11.56 -5.92 -5.18
C ALA A 213 -10.20 -6.22 -5.87
N ASP A 214 -9.70 -7.47 -5.80
CA ASP A 214 -8.49 -7.91 -6.52
C ASP A 214 -8.60 -7.66 -8.03
N LYS A 215 -9.72 -8.08 -8.64
CA LYS A 215 -9.93 -7.88 -10.07
C LYS A 215 -9.97 -6.39 -10.43
N LEU A 216 -10.65 -5.56 -9.64
CA LEU A 216 -10.71 -4.13 -9.88
C LEU A 216 -9.31 -3.49 -9.82
N ALA A 217 -8.53 -3.82 -8.79
CA ALA A 217 -7.16 -3.33 -8.62
C ALA A 217 -6.27 -3.72 -9.81
N ARG A 218 -6.37 -4.96 -10.29
CA ARG A 218 -5.61 -5.46 -11.46
C ARG A 218 -6.09 -4.92 -12.80
N SER A 219 -7.35 -4.50 -12.89
CA SER A 219 -7.95 -3.96 -14.13
C SER A 219 -7.62 -2.49 -14.39
N VAL A 220 -6.82 -1.86 -13.52
CA VAL A 220 -6.39 -0.47 -13.70
C VAL A 220 -5.44 -0.38 -14.89
N ASN A 221 -5.76 0.53 -15.81
CA ASN A 221 -4.82 0.92 -16.85
C ASN A 221 -3.82 1.92 -16.24
N PHE A 222 -2.55 1.52 -16.15
CA PHE A 222 -1.46 2.32 -15.60
C PHE A 222 -1.07 3.56 -16.43
N GLU A 223 -1.76 3.80 -17.54
CA GLU A 223 -1.68 5.02 -18.35
C GLU A 223 -2.79 6.03 -18.02
N ASP A 224 -3.83 5.60 -17.30
CA ASP A 224 -4.91 6.47 -16.82
C ASP A 224 -4.68 6.82 -15.35
N SER A 225 -4.49 8.11 -15.07
CA SER A 225 -4.23 8.62 -13.72
C SER A 225 -5.49 8.97 -12.93
N GLN A 226 -6.67 8.85 -13.54
CA GLN A 226 -7.91 9.22 -12.87
C GLN A 226 -8.49 8.07 -12.03
N THR A 227 -8.94 8.41 -10.82
CA THR A 227 -9.84 7.54 -10.05
C THR A 227 -11.14 7.40 -10.82
N ARG A 228 -11.55 6.18 -11.13
CA ARG A 228 -12.85 5.91 -11.73
C ARG A 228 -13.78 5.37 -10.66
N ILE A 229 -14.86 6.10 -10.39
CA ILE A 229 -15.98 5.67 -9.55
C ILE A 229 -17.10 5.26 -10.51
N LEU A 230 -17.56 4.02 -10.46
CA LEU A 230 -18.63 3.52 -11.32
C LEU A 230 -19.91 3.39 -10.50
N GLN A 231 -20.94 4.11 -10.92
CA GLN A 231 -22.31 3.97 -10.41
C GLN A 231 -23.14 3.00 -11.28
N GLU A 232 -22.77 2.86 -12.55
CA GLU A 232 -23.29 1.82 -13.45
C GLU A 232 -22.20 0.77 -13.66
N HIS A 233 -22.49 -0.45 -13.19
CA HIS A 233 -21.49 -1.51 -13.09
C HIS A 233 -21.41 -2.31 -14.40
N PRO A 234 -20.21 -2.56 -14.95
CA PRO A 234 -20.05 -3.45 -16.10
C PRO A 234 -20.59 -4.85 -15.79
N ALA A 235 -21.18 -5.52 -16.80
CA ALA A 235 -21.77 -6.86 -16.64
C ALA A 235 -20.79 -7.88 -16.02
N ASP A 236 -19.51 -7.78 -16.36
CA ASP A 236 -18.43 -8.62 -15.82
C ASP A 236 -18.28 -8.52 -14.29
N ILE A 237 -18.59 -7.37 -13.70
CA ILE A 237 -18.55 -7.17 -12.24
C ILE A 237 -19.80 -7.76 -11.61
N SER A 238 -20.97 -7.58 -12.23
CA SER A 238 -22.23 -8.16 -11.75
C SER A 238 -22.18 -9.69 -11.70
N GLN A 239 -21.53 -10.34 -12.68
CA GLN A 239 -21.34 -11.79 -12.67
C GLN A 239 -20.42 -12.26 -11.54
N LEU A 240 -19.35 -11.50 -11.25
CA LEU A 240 -18.45 -11.82 -10.14
C LEU A 240 -19.07 -11.64 -8.76
N VAL A 241 -19.99 -10.69 -8.61
CA VAL A 241 -20.79 -10.56 -7.37
C VAL A 241 -21.54 -11.87 -7.07
N ILE A 242 -22.07 -12.53 -8.11
CA ILE A 242 -22.78 -13.81 -7.94
C ILE A 242 -21.79 -14.94 -7.59
N GLU A 243 -20.61 -14.96 -8.20
CA GLU A 243 -19.59 -15.99 -7.96
C GLU A 243 -18.86 -15.88 -6.60
N GLU A 244 -18.78 -14.69 -6.01
CA GLU A 244 -18.14 -14.48 -4.70
C GLU A 244 -19.08 -14.76 -3.51
N CYS A 245 -20.40 -14.76 -3.77
CA CYS A 245 -21.45 -15.03 -2.78
C CYS A 245 -21.88 -16.51 -2.70
N ASN A 246 -21.38 -17.38 -3.59
CA ASN A 246 -21.65 -18.83 -3.64
C ASN A 246 -20.40 -19.64 -3.30
#